data_AF-A0A150IVK4-F1
#
_entry.id   AF-A0A150IVK4-F1
#
_cell.length_a   1.000
_cell.length_b   1.000
_cell.length_c   1.000
_cell.angle_alpha   90.00
_cell.angle_beta   90.00
_cell.angle_gamma   90.00
#
_symmetry.space_group_name_H-M   'P 1'
#
loop_
_entity.id
_entity.type
_entity.pdbx_description
1 polymer ?
#
loop_
_entity_poly.entity_id
_entity_poly.type
_entity_poly.pdbx_seq_one_letter_code
_entity_poly.pdbx_strand_id
1 'polypeptide(L)'
;MNVYSYMELILPYFYLIAGMGLIGVALGLFRFGQRKNIVYARLHILGVMDVVCILVIIFLGNPVAILAALAHFFLMPFAVHSISWADLTEADDDV
;
A
#
# COMPACT_ATOMS: atom_id res chain seq x y z
N MET A 1 31.82 9.75 12.88
CA MET A 1 31.01 8.82 12.06
C MET A 1 30.28 9.66 11.02
N ASN A 2 30.28 9.22 9.76
CA ASN A 2 29.71 9.98 8.63
C ASN A 2 28.18 9.81 8.58
N VAL A 3 27.43 10.79 8.06
CA VAL A 3 25.94 10.76 7.97
C VAL A 3 25.43 9.50 7.27
N TYR A 4 26.16 9.04 6.25
CA TYR A 4 25.88 7.80 5.53
C TYR A 4 25.92 6.55 6.40
N SER A 5 26.83 6.50 7.38
CA SER A 5 26.95 5.37 8.31
C SER A 5 25.78 5.31 9.30
N TYR A 6 25.20 6.45 9.67
CA TYR A 6 23.99 6.49 10.49
C TYR A 6 22.75 6.06 9.70
N MET A 7 22.65 6.46 8.43
CA MET A 7 21.58 6.02 7.53
C MET A 7 21.58 4.51 7.35
N GLU A 8 22.73 3.89 7.06
CA GLU A 8 22.84 2.43 6.90
C GLU A 8 22.42 1.65 8.15
N LEU A 9 22.58 2.24 9.34
CA LEU A 9 22.24 1.58 10.60
C LEU A 9 20.75 1.74 10.95
N ILE A 10 20.11 2.85 10.58
CA ILE A 10 18.71 3.17 10.93
C ILE A 10 17.70 2.67 9.88
N LEU A 11 18.05 2.71 8.58
CA LEU A 11 17.20 2.23 7.49
C LEU A 11 16.62 0.82 7.72
N PRO A 12 17.42 -0.21 8.09
CA PRO A 12 16.89 -1.56 8.24
C PRO A 12 15.82 -1.67 9.32
N TYR A 13 15.93 -0.92 10.42
CA TYR A 13 14.89 -0.90 11.46
C TYR A 13 13.60 -0.27 10.98
N PHE A 14 13.68 0.82 10.20
CA PHE A 14 12.52 1.43 9.57
C PHE A 14 11.81 0.48 8.60
N TYR A 15 12.57 -0.27 7.79
CA TYR A 15 12.01 -1.29 6.91
C TYR A 15 11.31 -2.42 7.67
N LEU A 16 11.87 -2.85 8.79
CA LEU A 16 11.30 -3.91 9.62
C LEU A 16 9.94 -3.47 10.20
N ILE A 17 9.86 -2.24 10.70
CA ILE A 17 8.61 -1.66 11.24
C ILE A 17 7.58 -1.48 10.12
N ALA A 18 7.99 -0.97 8.95
CA ALA A 18 7.10 -0.82 7.80
C ALA A 18 6.54 -2.18 7.33
N GLY A 19 7.38 -3.21 7.26
CA GLY A 19 6.97 -4.58 6.92
C GLY A 19 5.99 -5.17 7.93
N MET A 20 6.22 -4.96 9.23
CA MET A 20 5.27 -5.37 10.27
C MET A 20 3.92 -4.66 10.15
N GLY A 21 3.93 -3.36 9.81
CA GLY A 21 2.71 -2.61 9.53
C GLY A 21 1.92 -3.18 8.35
N LEU A 22 2.62 -3.54 7.27
CA LEU A 22 2.01 -4.15 6.08
C LEU A 22 1.33 -5.49 6.41
N ILE A 23 1.99 -6.34 7.20
CA ILE A 23 1.43 -7.60 7.68
C ILE A 23 0.19 -7.35 8.56
N GLY A 24 0.24 -6.34 9.44
CA GLY A 24 -0.90 -5.95 10.27
C GLY A 24 -2.13 -5.52 9.46
N VAL A 25 -1.91 -4.75 8.39
CA VAL A 25 -2.97 -4.34 7.45
C VAL A 25 -3.55 -5.55 6.71
N ALA A 26 -2.70 -6.46 6.23
CA ALA A 26 -3.14 -7.69 5.56
C ALA A 26 -4.03 -8.53 6.50
N LEU A 27 -3.61 -8.74 7.74
CA LEU A 27 -4.40 -9.45 8.76
C LEU A 27 -5.70 -8.70 9.11
N GLY A 28 -5.65 -7.36 9.15
CA GLY A 28 -6.82 -6.52 9.35
C GLY A 28 -7.85 -6.67 8.24
N LEU A 29 -7.41 -6.76 6.99
CA LEU A 29 -8.26 -7.03 5.82
C LEU A 29 -8.94 -8.40 5.90
N PHE A 30 -8.22 -9.43 6.35
CA PHE A 30 -8.74 -10.80 6.49
C PHE A 30 -9.82 -10.93 7.57
N ARG A 31 -9.83 -10.05 8.58
CA ARG A 31 -10.77 -10.14 9.72
C ARG A 31 -12.21 -9.74 9.36
N PHE A 32 -12.42 -9.03 8.25
CA PHE A 32 -13.73 -8.59 7.83
C PHE A 32 -14.36 -9.62 6.85
N GLY A 33 -15.41 -10.31 7.29
CA GLY A 33 -16.17 -11.27 6.46
C GLY A 33 -16.93 -10.60 5.31
N GLN A 34 -17.34 -11.37 4.29
CA GLN A 34 -18.02 -10.85 3.10
C GLN A 34 -19.36 -10.20 3.47
N ARG A 35 -19.43 -8.87 3.37
CA ARG A 35 -20.66 -8.08 3.46
C ARG A 35 -20.73 -7.14 2.25
N LYS A 36 -21.94 -6.72 1.89
CA LYS A 36 -22.17 -5.74 0.83
C LYS A 36 -21.22 -4.54 1.01
N ASN A 37 -20.44 -4.22 -0.03
CA ASN A 37 -19.51 -3.10 -0.11
C ASN A 37 -18.24 -3.18 0.78
N ILE A 38 -17.93 -4.34 1.39
CA ILE A 38 -16.74 -4.47 2.24
C ILE A 38 -15.45 -4.66 1.43
N VAL A 39 -15.55 -5.13 0.19
CA VAL A 39 -14.44 -5.22 -0.77
C VAL A 39 -13.94 -3.82 -1.12
N TYR A 40 -14.84 -2.88 -1.43
CA TYR A 40 -14.51 -1.47 -1.63
C TYR A 40 -13.74 -0.87 -0.44
N ALA A 41 -14.24 -1.07 0.79
CA ALA A 41 -13.59 -0.56 2.00
C ALA A 41 -12.19 -1.17 2.22
N ARG A 42 -12.01 -2.46 1.94
CA ARG A 42 -10.72 -3.15 2.04
C ARG A 42 -9.71 -2.65 1.02
N LEU A 43 -10.14 -2.47 -0.23
CA LEU A 43 -9.35 -1.89 -1.32
C LEU A 43 -8.96 -0.44 -1.04
N HIS A 44 -9.86 0.36 -0.46
CA HIS A 44 -9.57 1.75 -0.08
C HIS A 44 -8.53 1.84 1.04
N ILE A 45 -8.62 0.99 2.07
CA ILE A 45 -7.60 0.93 3.14
C ILE A 45 -6.25 0.47 2.58
N LEU A 46 -6.26 -0.53 1.69
CA LEU A 46 -5.04 -1.01 1.03
C LEU A 46 -4.38 0.10 0.19
N GLY A 47 -5.17 0.85 -0.59
CA GLY A 47 -4.69 1.98 -1.38
C GLY A 47 -4.07 3.10 -0.55
N VAL A 48 -4.69 3.47 0.56
CA VAL A 48 -4.13 4.50 1.48
C VAL A 48 -2.80 4.05 2.08
N MET A 49 -2.69 2.77 2.47
CA MET A 49 -1.46 2.23 3.06
C MET A 49 -0.32 2.15 2.05
N ASP A 50 -0.60 1.79 0.81
CA ASP A 50 0.41 1.72 -0.25
C ASP A 50 0.96 3.10 -0.60
N VAL A 51 0.10 4.12 -0.64
CA VAL A 51 0.52 5.52 -0.78
C VAL A 51 1.46 5.97 0.35
N VAL A 52 1.20 5.56 1.59
CA VAL A 52 2.08 5.86 2.73
C VAL A 52 3.45 5.17 2.58
N CYS A 53 3.48 3.90 2.15
CA CYS A 53 4.72 3.18 1.88
C CYS A 53 5.54 3.82 0.76
N ILE A 54 4.87 4.25 -0.32
CA ILE A 54 5.48 4.97 -1.44
C ILE A 54 6.13 6.29 -0.99
N LEU A 55 5.46 7.05 -0.13
CA LEU A 55 6.03 8.27 0.44
C LEU A 55 7.32 7.98 1.23
N VAL A 56 7.34 6.91 2.03
CA VAL A 56 8.55 6.48 2.77
C VAL A 56 9.69 6.12 1.81
N ILE A 57 9.39 5.44 0.70
CA ILE A 57 10.38 5.07 -0.33
C ILE A 57 10.93 6.32 -1.03
N ILE A 58 10.10 7.34 -1.27
CA ILE A 58 10.54 8.62 -1.87
C ILE A 58 11.53 9.35 -0.94
N PHE A 59 11.27 9.36 0.37
CA PHE A 59 12.18 9.97 1.35
C PHE A 59 13.51 9.22 1.52
N LEU A 60 13.61 7.99 1.00
CA LEU A 60 14.80 7.16 1.11
C LEU A 60 15.96 7.59 0.19
N GLY A 61 15.73 8.55 -0.71
CA GLY A 61 16.78 9.22 -1.49
C GLY A 61 17.46 8.39 -2.57
N ASN A 62 17.09 7.12 -2.75
CA ASN A 62 17.62 6.28 -3.83
C ASN A 62 16.88 6.59 -5.15
N PRO A 63 17.57 7.07 -6.21
CA PRO A 63 16.93 7.52 -7.44
C PRO A 63 16.12 6.43 -8.15
N VAL A 64 16.53 5.16 -8.05
CA VAL A 64 15.79 4.03 -8.64
C VAL A 64 14.51 3.75 -7.87
N ALA A 65 14.58 3.84 -6.54
CA ALA A 65 13.43 3.62 -5.67
C ALA A 65 12.40 4.74 -5.80
N ILE A 66 12.85 5.99 -6.00
CA ILE A 66 11.98 7.14 -6.25
C ILE A 66 11.19 6.97 -7.56
N LEU A 67 11.84 6.51 -8.64
CA LEU A 67 11.16 6.24 -9.91
C LEU A 67 10.08 5.15 -9.76
N ALA A 68 10.42 4.04 -9.08
CA ALA A 68 9.49 2.95 -8.83
C ALA A 68 8.30 3.40 -7.95
N ALA A 69 8.57 4.21 -6.93
CA ALA A 69 7.57 4.77 -6.03
C ALA A 69 6.62 5.73 -6.76
N LEU A 70 7.13 6.60 -7.64
CA LEU A 70 6.29 7.47 -8.47
C LEU A 70 5.41 6.67 -9.43
N ALA A 71 5.97 5.65 -10.11
CA ALA A 71 5.18 4.80 -10.98
C ALA A 71 4.05 4.09 -10.20
N HIS A 72 4.36 3.52 -9.04
CA HIS A 72 3.35 2.92 -8.16
C HIS A 72 2.32 3.93 -7.65
N PHE A 73 2.73 5.15 -7.31
CA PHE A 73 1.83 6.20 -6.80
C PHE A 73 0.71 6.51 -7.80
N PHE A 74 1.06 6.61 -9.08
CA PHE A 74 0.08 6.87 -10.13
C PHE A 74 -0.75 5.63 -10.45
N LEU A 75 -0.13 4.45 -10.54
CA LEU A 75 -0.84 3.22 -10.95
C LEU A 75 -1.81 2.67 -9.88
N MET A 76 -1.47 2.82 -8.60
CA MET A 76 -2.24 2.26 -7.49
C MET A 76 -3.69 2.76 -7.40
N PRO A 77 -4.00 4.07 -7.46
CA PRO A 77 -5.40 4.53 -7.43
C PRO A 77 -6.21 4.03 -8.62
N PHE A 78 -5.61 3.89 -9.81
CA PHE A 78 -6.31 3.32 -10.97
C PHE A 78 -6.60 1.83 -10.78
N ALA A 79 -5.64 1.06 -10.23
CA ALA A 79 -5.84 -0.36 -9.94
C ALA A 79 -6.92 -0.58 -8.87
N VAL A 80 -6.89 0.21 -7.78
CA VAL A 80 -7.91 0.13 -6.72
C VAL A 80 -9.30 0.47 -7.25
N HIS A 81 -9.40 1.53 -8.08
CA HIS A 81 -10.68 1.94 -8.65
C HIS A 81 -11.24 0.90 -9.63
N SER A 82 -10.41 0.36 -10.53
CA SER A 82 -10.84 -0.63 -11.52
C SER A 82 -11.31 -1.94 -10.88
N ILE A 83 -10.60 -2.43 -9.86
CA ILE A 83 -10.99 -3.65 -9.12
C ILE A 83 -12.32 -3.40 -8.38
N SER A 84 -12.46 -2.24 -7.75
CA SER A 84 -13.70 -1.91 -7.04
C SER A 84 -14.91 -1.75 -7.96
N TRP A 85 -14.70 -1.23 -9.17
CA TRP A 85 -15.74 -1.09 -10.18
C TRP A 85 -16.19 -2.44 -10.73
N ALA A 86 -15.24 -3.36 -10.99
CA ALA A 86 -15.54 -4.72 -11.42
C ALA A 86 -16.37 -5.47 -10.37
N ASP A 87 -15.97 -5.42 -9.10
CA ASP A 87 -16.71 -6.05 -7.98
C ASP A 87 -18.14 -5.49 -7.83
N LEU A 88 -18.32 -4.19 -8.01
CA LEU A 88 -19.66 -3.57 -7.99
C LEU A 88 -20.52 -3.97 -9.18
N THR A 89 -19.93 -4.08 -10.38
CA THR A 89 -20.65 -4.47 -11.60
C THR A 89 -21.09 -5.93 -11.54
N GLU A 90 -20.19 -6.83 -11.13
CA GLU A 90 -20.50 -8.26 -10.94
C GLU A 90 -21.61 -8.46 -9.89
N ALA A 91 -21.60 -7.68 -8.81
CA ALA A 91 -22.64 -7.76 -7.78
C ALA A 91 -24.03 -7.24 -8.25
N ASP A 92 -24.09 -6.40 -9.28
CA ASP A 92 -25.34 -5.90 -9.88
C ASP A 92 -25.87 -6.86 -10.97
N ASP A 93 -24.99 -7.60 -11.66
CA ASP A 93 -25.36 -8.60 -12.67
C ASP A 93 -25.96 -9.90 -12.08
N ASP A 94 -25.71 -10.17 -10.78
CA ASP A 94 -26.24 -11.33 -10.03
C ASP A 94 -27.65 -11.11 -9.41
N VAL A 95 -28.36 -10.02 -9.76
CA VAL A 95 -29.70 -9.64 -9.24
C VAL A 95 -30.82 -9.80 -10.26
#